data_AF-C0GCN2-F1
#
_entry.id   AF-C0GCN2-F1
#
_cell.length_a   1.000
_cell.length_b   1.000
_cell.length_c   1.000
_cell.angle_alpha   90.00
_cell.angle_beta   90.00
_cell.angle_gamma   90.00
#
_symmetry.space_group_name_H-M   'P 1'
#
loop_
_entity.id
_entity.type
_entity.pdbx_description
1 polymer ?
#
loop_
_entity_poly.entity_id
_entity_poly.type
_entity_poly.pdbx_seq_one_letter_code
_entity_poly.pdbx_strand_id
1 'polypeptide(L)'
;MASVSDKKVTCKVCGDANIFTISMAVNVYCECTNGHSWREPYQDQGGMYSRPHKPVQRLEDLLNPNEITLYQKLITEITRDMKYYQTADPADKAKRLSEICQADSKEIYILFKKITMYQNIMKGG
;
A
#
# COMPACT_ATOMS: atom_id res chain seq x y z
N MET A 1 19.90 19.94 23.23
CA MET A 1 20.25 19.00 22.14
C MET A 1 19.98 17.60 22.66
N ALA A 2 18.91 16.96 22.20
CA ALA A 2 18.64 15.55 22.49
C ALA A 2 18.30 14.88 21.17
N SER A 3 19.22 14.03 20.71
CA SER A 3 19.09 13.27 19.47
C SER A 3 17.90 12.32 19.58
N VAL A 4 16.83 12.61 18.86
CA VAL A 4 15.70 11.71 18.69
C VAL A 4 16.27 10.46 18.01
N SER A 5 16.34 9.34 18.74
CA SER A 5 16.75 8.07 18.17
C SER A 5 15.77 7.68 17.07
N ASP A 6 16.22 7.72 15.81
CA ASP A 6 15.55 7.13 14.66
C ASP A 6 15.50 5.60 14.83
N LYS A 7 14.62 5.12 15.71
CA LYS A 7 14.28 3.70 15.76
C LYS A 7 13.56 3.36 14.46
N LYS A 8 14.29 2.77 13.51
CA LYS A 8 13.69 2.19 12.30
C LYS A 8 12.81 1.02 12.70
N VAL A 9 11.54 1.09 12.31
CA VAL A 9 10.60 -0.01 12.48
C VAL A 9 11.01 -1.15 11.54
N THR A 10 11.20 -2.33 12.11
CA THR A 10 11.49 -3.57 11.38
C THR A 10 10.37 -4.58 11.62
N CYS A 11 10.25 -5.55 10.73
CA CYS A 11 9.28 -6.62 10.88
C CYS A 11 9.61 -7.42 12.15
N LYS A 12 8.65 -7.53 13.07
CA LYS A 12 8.82 -8.28 14.33
C LYS A 12 8.98 -9.79 14.12
N VAL A 13 8.65 -10.30 12.92
CA VAL A 13 8.73 -11.73 12.57
C VAL A 13 10.03 -12.05 11.82
N CYS A 14 10.33 -11.32 10.75
CA CYS A 14 11.47 -11.64 9.87
C CYS A 14 12.60 -10.59 9.87
N GLY A 15 12.47 -9.50 10.63
CA GLY A 15 13.49 -8.46 10.71
C GLY A 15 13.61 -7.54 9.49
N ASP A 16 12.80 -7.73 8.44
CA ASP A 16 12.82 -6.87 7.25
C ASP A 16 12.58 -5.40 7.61
N ALA A 17 13.41 -4.51 7.09
CA ALA A 17 13.33 -3.07 7.32
C ALA A 17 12.40 -2.37 6.33
N ASN A 18 11.97 -3.05 5.27
CA ASN A 18 11.06 -2.50 4.26
C ASN A 18 9.61 -2.67 4.73
N ILE A 19 9.14 -1.70 5.51
CA ILE A 19 7.80 -1.69 6.08
C ILE A 19 6.93 -0.66 5.35
N PHE A 20 5.80 -1.12 4.84
CA PHE A 20 4.72 -0.28 4.36
C PHE A 20 3.78 0.04 5.53
N THR A 21 3.31 1.28 5.62
CA THR A 21 2.46 1.75 6.71
C THR A 21 1.21 2.47 6.22
N ILE A 22 0.07 2.25 6.89
CA ILE A 22 -1.19 2.97 6.65
C ILE A 22 -1.69 3.52 7.99
N SER A 23 -1.75 4.84 8.10
CA SER A 23 -2.20 5.54 9.32
C SER A 23 -3.73 5.63 9.37
N MET A 24 -4.35 4.84 10.25
CA MET A 24 -5.81 4.80 10.41
C MET A 24 -6.27 5.64 11.61
N ALA A 25 -7.56 5.72 11.89
CA ALA A 25 -8.07 6.57 12.96
C ALA A 25 -7.49 6.23 14.35
N VAL A 26 -7.23 4.95 14.64
CA VAL A 26 -6.89 4.47 15.99
C VAL A 26 -5.49 3.85 16.12
N ASN A 27 -4.91 3.38 15.03
CA ASN A 27 -3.57 2.77 15.00
C ASN A 27 -2.95 2.87 13.60
N VAL A 28 -1.69 2.47 13.48
CA VAL A 28 -0.99 2.33 12.20
C VAL A 28 -0.95 0.86 11.82
N TYR A 29 -1.48 0.54 10.65
CA TYR A 29 -1.28 -0.78 10.05
C TYR A 29 0.11 -0.83 9.43
N CYS A 30 0.87 -1.86 9.76
CA CYS A 30 2.22 -2.09 9.25
C CYS A 30 2.27 -3.43 8.52
N GLU A 31 2.95 -3.48 7.37
CA GLU A 31 3.17 -4.72 6.61
C GLU A 31 4.58 -4.73 5.99
N CYS A 32 5.34 -5.82 6.17
CA CYS A 32 6.64 -5.97 5.51
C CYS A 32 6.51 -6.48 4.07
N THR A 33 7.60 -6.49 3.31
CA THR A 33 7.60 -7.02 1.93
C THR A 33 7.21 -8.51 1.86
N ASN A 34 7.50 -9.27 2.92
CA ASN A 34 7.14 -10.68 3.06
C ASN A 34 5.67 -10.92 3.48
N GLY A 35 4.87 -9.88 3.67
CA GLY A 35 3.44 -9.99 4.00
C GLY A 35 3.09 -10.17 5.49
N HIS A 36 4.06 -10.24 6.40
CA HIS A 36 3.76 -10.16 7.84
C HIS A 36 3.19 -8.78 8.18
N SER A 37 2.04 -8.76 8.85
CA SER A 37 1.36 -7.53 9.22
C SER A 37 1.05 -7.46 10.71
N TRP A 38 0.98 -6.23 11.23
CA TRP A 38 0.57 -5.94 12.60
C TRP A 38 -0.05 -4.55 12.71
N ARG A 39 -0.71 -4.28 13.83
CA ARG A 39 -1.23 -2.95 14.18
C ARG A 39 -0.38 -2.37 15.28
N GLU A 40 0.12 -1.16 15.07
CA GLU A 40 0.98 -0.43 16.01
C GLU A 40 0.18 0.76 16.58
N PRO A 41 0.11 0.93 17.91
CA PRO A 41 -0.54 2.11 18.50
C PRO A 41 0.19 3.40 18.10
N TYR A 42 -0.46 4.55 18.31
CA TYR A 42 0.18 5.85 18.12
C TYR A 42 1.07 6.22 19.33
N GLN A 43 1.92 7.23 19.17
CA GLN A 43 2.85 7.71 20.21
C GLN A 43 2.17 8.13 21.51
N ASP A 44 0.97 8.73 21.42
CA ASP A 44 0.10 9.06 22.57
C ASP A 44 -0.41 7.81 23.31
N GLN A 45 -0.19 6.63 22.74
CA GLN A 45 -0.58 5.32 23.26
C GLN A 45 0.62 4.37 23.42
N GLY A 46 1.85 4.92 23.40
CA GLY A 46 3.09 4.15 23.60
C GLY A 46 3.69 3.50 22.35
N GLY A 47 3.16 3.78 21.16
CA GLY A 47 3.74 3.32 19.90
C GLY A 47 4.74 4.29 19.28
N MET A 48 5.15 4.00 18.04
CA MET A 48 6.27 4.71 17.39
C MET A 48 5.85 5.86 16.45
N TYR A 49 4.62 5.83 15.95
CA TYR A 49 4.14 6.77 14.94
C TYR A 49 3.31 7.90 15.55
N SER A 50 3.47 9.12 15.05
CA SER A 50 2.58 10.23 15.42
C SER A 50 1.22 10.08 14.75
N ARG A 51 0.15 10.50 15.44
CA ARG A 51 -1.21 10.48 14.90
C ARG A 51 -1.33 11.47 13.73
N PRO A 52 -1.83 11.07 12.55
CA PRO A 52 -2.02 12.00 11.44
C PRO A 52 -3.21 12.92 11.72
N HIS A 53 -3.17 14.15 11.20
CA HIS A 53 -4.33 15.05 11.22
C HIS A 53 -5.50 14.48 10.38
N LYS A 54 -5.19 13.77 9.29
CA LYS A 54 -6.17 13.12 8.42
C LYS A 54 -5.80 11.64 8.31
N PRO A 55 -6.42 10.75 9.09
CA PRO A 55 -6.25 9.31 8.90
C PRO A 55 -6.86 8.88 7.57
N VAL A 56 -6.36 7.77 7.03
CA VAL A 56 -6.86 7.15 5.80
C VAL A 56 -8.25 6.58 6.05
N GLN A 57 -9.22 6.98 5.23
CA GLN A 57 -10.61 6.50 5.30
C GLN A 57 -11.05 5.79 4.02
N ARG A 58 -10.46 6.16 2.88
CA ARG A 58 -10.69 5.55 1.57
C ARG A 58 -9.36 5.28 0.86
N LEU A 59 -9.39 4.44 -0.17
CA LEU A 59 -8.21 4.06 -0.94
C LEU A 59 -7.49 5.30 -1.51
N GLU A 60 -8.26 6.28 -1.98
CA GLU A 60 -7.75 7.50 -2.60
C GLU A 60 -6.91 8.35 -1.64
N ASP A 61 -7.12 8.22 -0.32
CA ASP A 61 -6.31 8.96 0.67
C ASP A 61 -4.87 8.41 0.76
N LEU A 62 -4.60 7.21 0.22
CA LEU A 62 -3.26 6.58 0.14
C LEU A 62 -2.49 6.93 -1.13
N LEU A 63 -3.19 7.48 -2.12
CA LEU A 63 -2.68 7.69 -3.46
C LEU A 63 -2.28 9.15 -3.62
N ASN A 64 -1.07 9.38 -4.13
CA ASN A 64 -0.68 10.69 -4.62
C ASN A 64 -1.36 11.00 -5.97
N PRO A 65 -1.34 12.25 -6.47
CA PRO A 65 -2.03 12.61 -7.72
C PRO A 65 -1.62 11.77 -8.95
N ASN A 66 -0.35 11.37 -9.05
CA ASN A 66 0.14 10.52 -10.14
C ASN A 66 -0.40 9.09 -10.01
N GLU A 67 -0.42 8.56 -8.79
CA GLU A 67 -0.98 7.24 -8.48
C GLU A 67 -2.49 7.20 -8.70
N ILE A 68 -3.23 8.28 -8.41
CA ILE A 68 -4.65 8.39 -8.74
C ILE A 68 -4.87 8.29 -10.25
N THR A 69 -4.05 9.01 -11.03
CA THR A 69 -4.13 8.97 -12.50
C THR A 69 -3.82 7.57 -13.03
N LEU A 70 -2.77 6.92 -12.50
CA LEU A 70 -2.42 5.55 -12.86
C LEU A 70 -3.54 4.57 -12.48
N TYR A 71 -4.10 4.68 -11.28
CA TYR A 71 -5.21 3.86 -10.81
C TYR A 71 -6.41 3.95 -11.76
N GLN A 72 -6.81 5.16 -12.16
CA GLN A 72 -7.90 5.35 -13.11
C GLN A 72 -7.63 4.71 -14.47
N LYS A 73 -6.40 4.83 -15.00
CA LYS A 73 -5.99 4.17 -16.24
C LYS A 73 -6.08 2.64 -16.14
N LEU A 74 -5.55 2.08 -15.04
CA LEU A 74 -5.58 0.63 -14.79
C LEU A 74 -7.03 0.11 -14.72
N ILE A 75 -7.90 0.77 -13.96
CA ILE A 75 -9.32 0.39 -13.86
C ILE A 75 -10.01 0.49 -15.22
N THR A 76 -9.76 1.56 -15.97
CA THR A 76 -10.32 1.72 -17.32
C THR A 76 -9.88 0.59 -18.25
N GLU A 77 -8.60 0.21 -18.23
CA GLU A 77 -8.09 -0.88 -19.06
C GLU A 77 -8.64 -2.24 -18.63
N ILE A 78 -8.67 -2.52 -17.34
CA ILE A 78 -9.18 -3.80 -16.80
C ILE A 78 -10.68 -3.96 -17.12
N THR A 79 -11.46 -2.89 -16.99
CA THR A 79 -12.89 -2.92 -17.31
C THR A 79 -13.15 -3.04 -18.81
N ARG A 80 -12.30 -2.45 -19.65
CA ARG A 80 -12.38 -2.54 -21.11
C ARG A 80 -12.23 -3.97 -21.64
N ASP A 81 -11.33 -4.76 -21.05
CA ASP A 81 -11.04 -6.13 -21.49
C ASP A 81 -11.03 -7.13 -20.32
N MET A 82 -12.12 -7.12 -19.55
CA MET A 82 -12.22 -7.91 -18.32
C MET A 82 -12.00 -9.41 -18.58
N LYS A 83 -12.43 -9.93 -19.74
CA LYS A 83 -12.25 -11.34 -20.11
C LYS A 83 -10.78 -11.71 -20.21
N TYR A 84 -9.96 -10.88 -20.87
CA TYR A 84 -8.51 -11.10 -20.92
C TYR A 84 -7.90 -11.11 -19.51
N TYR A 85 -8.23 -10.13 -18.67
CA TYR A 85 -7.66 -10.04 -17.31
C TYR A 85 -8.14 -11.14 -16.36
N GLN A 86 -9.23 -11.85 -16.68
CA GLN A 86 -9.66 -13.04 -15.93
C GLN A 86 -8.85 -14.28 -16.29
N THR A 87 -8.45 -14.45 -17.56
CA THR A 87 -7.87 -15.72 -18.05
C THR A 87 -6.36 -15.66 -18.33
N ALA A 88 -5.81 -14.47 -18.59
CA ALA A 88 -4.38 -14.32 -18.86
C ALA A 88 -3.54 -14.74 -17.64
N ASP A 89 -2.27 -15.08 -17.87
CA ASP A 89 -1.33 -15.28 -16.79
C ASP A 89 -0.90 -13.94 -16.16
N PRO A 90 -0.35 -13.96 -14.93
CA PRO A 90 0.06 -12.74 -14.24
C PRO A 90 1.15 -11.92 -14.97
N ALA A 91 2.06 -12.57 -15.71
CA ALA A 91 3.16 -11.87 -16.37
C ALA A 91 2.66 -11.10 -17.58
N ASP A 92 1.77 -11.71 -18.37
CA ASP A 92 1.12 -11.07 -19.51
C ASP A 92 0.22 -9.90 -19.08
N LYS A 93 -0.51 -10.05 -17.96
CA LYS A 93 -1.28 -8.94 -17.37
C LYS A 93 -0.37 -7.77 -17.00
N ALA A 94 0.72 -8.05 -16.28
CA ALA A 94 1.65 -7.02 -15.83
C ALA A 94 2.28 -6.28 -17.04
N LYS A 95 2.73 -7.03 -18.05
CA LYS A 95 3.30 -6.47 -19.28
C LYS A 95 2.30 -5.56 -19.99
N ARG A 96 1.07 -6.04 -20.22
CA ARG A 96 0.03 -5.27 -20.91
C ARG A 96 -0.35 -4.00 -20.15
N LEU A 97 -0.48 -4.09 -18.83
CA LEU A 97 -0.78 -2.91 -18.00
C LEU A 97 0.35 -1.88 -18.06
N SER A 98 1.62 -2.32 -18.03
CA SER A 98 2.78 -1.44 -18.20
C SER A 98 2.76 -0.73 -19.56
N GLU A 99 2.50 -1.46 -20.64
CA GLU A 99 2.46 -0.90 -22.01
C GLU A 99 1.33 0.12 -22.19
N ILE A 100 0.11 -0.23 -21.75
CA ILE A 100 -1.08 0.60 -21.96
C ILE A 100 -1.09 1.82 -21.03
N CYS A 101 -0.70 1.64 -19.78
CA CYS A 101 -0.72 2.73 -18.81
C CYS A 101 0.51 3.63 -18.89
N GLN A 102 1.53 3.23 -19.67
CA GLN A 102 2.83 3.90 -19.78
C GLN A 102 3.47 4.09 -18.41
N ALA A 103 3.45 3.03 -17.60
CA ALA A 103 3.97 3.02 -16.25
C ALA A 103 4.94 1.86 -16.07
N ASP A 104 5.97 2.07 -15.27
CA ASP A 104 6.94 1.02 -15.01
C ASP A 104 6.34 -0.07 -14.09
N SER A 105 6.90 -1.27 -14.13
CA SER A 105 6.38 -2.40 -13.36
C SER A 105 6.48 -2.18 -11.84
N LYS A 106 7.42 -1.35 -11.37
CA LYS A 106 7.59 -1.02 -9.96
C LYS A 106 6.49 -0.06 -9.48
N GLU A 107 6.12 0.94 -10.27
CA GLU A 107 5.00 1.85 -9.99
C GLU A 107 3.68 1.08 -9.89
N ILE A 108 3.43 0.20 -10.86
CA ILE A 108 2.25 -0.67 -10.88
C ILE A 108 2.25 -1.58 -9.65
N TYR A 109 3.40 -2.18 -9.31
CA TYR A 109 3.53 -3.03 -8.13
C TYR A 109 3.23 -2.27 -6.82
N ILE A 110 3.81 -1.08 -6.64
CA ILE A 110 3.59 -0.25 -5.45
C ILE A 110 2.11 0.11 -5.31
N LEU A 111 1.47 0.48 -6.42
CA LEU A 111 0.04 0.79 -6.43
C LEU A 111 -0.81 -0.42 -6.05
N PHE A 112 -0.58 -1.59 -6.65
CA PHE A 112 -1.28 -2.81 -6.27
C PHE A 112 -1.04 -3.19 -4.81
N LYS A 113 0.19 -3.04 -4.31
CA LYS A 113 0.50 -3.29 -2.90
C LYS A 113 -0.32 -2.39 -1.98
N LYS A 114 -0.43 -1.09 -2.26
CA LYS A 114 -1.28 -0.15 -1.49
C LYS A 114 -2.75 -0.58 -1.52
N ILE A 115 -3.27 -0.96 -2.68
CA ILE A 115 -4.65 -1.44 -2.84
C ILE A 115 -4.88 -2.70 -2.00
N THR A 116 -3.99 -3.69 -2.10
CA THR A 116 -4.08 -4.94 -1.34
C THR A 116 -4.02 -4.68 0.16
N MET A 117 -3.09 -3.84 0.63
CA MET A 117 -3.00 -3.49 2.04
C MET A 117 -4.28 -2.81 2.54
N TYR A 118 -4.81 -1.83 1.79
CA TYR A 118 -6.08 -1.19 2.13
C TYR A 118 -7.23 -2.21 2.19
N GLN A 119 -7.32 -3.12 1.23
CA GLN A 119 -8.33 -4.19 1.26
C GLN A 119 -8.18 -5.13 2.45
N ASN A 120 -6.95 -5.51 2.82
CA ASN A 120 -6.68 -6.36 3.98
C ASN A 120 -7.12 -5.69 5.28
N ILE A 121 -6.87 -4.38 5.41
CA ILE A 121 -7.34 -3.57 6.54
C ILE A 121 -8.87 -3.57 6.61
N MET A 122 -9.55 -3.35 5.48
CA MET A 122 -11.00 -3.21 5.42
C MET A 122 -11.76 -4.55 5.52
N LYS A 123 -11.15 -5.67 5.10
CA LYS A 123 -11.72 -7.02 5.21
C LYS A 123 -11.46 -7.67 6.58
N GLY A 124 -10.41 -7.24 7.28
CA GLY A 124 -10.02 -7.73 8.61
C GLY A 124 -10.54 -6.87 9.76
N GLY A 125 -11.78 -6.36 9.63
CA GLY A 125 -12.53 -5.64 10.66
C GLY A 125 -13.71 -6.45 11.13
#